data_AF-A0A7J9CPP5-F1
#
_entry.id   AF-A0A7J9CPP5-F1
#
_cell.length_a   1.000
_cell.length_b   1.000
_cell.length_c   1.000
_cell.angle_alpha   90.00
_cell.angle_beta   90.00
_cell.angle_gamma   90.00
#
_symmetry.space_group_name_H-M   'P 1'
#
loop_
_entity.id
_entity.type
_entity.pdbx_description
1 polymer ?
#
loop_
_entity_poly.entity_id
_entity_poly.type
_entity_poly.pdbx_seq_one_letter_code
_entity_poly.pdbx_strand_id
1 'polypeptide(L)' 'MISLFDHHSMPNKIIEVFANMEELCVRLDENTVKKVVRAFQELGQEDKQKLVLRRYMSK' A
#
# COMPACT_ATOMS: atom_id res chain seq x y z
N MET A 1 6.49 4.09 9.53
CA MET A 1 5.08 4.54 9.61
C MET A 1 4.09 3.47 9.15
N ILE A 2 4.16 2.95 7.92
CA ILE A 2 3.20 1.92 7.45
C ILE A 2 3.16 0.68 8.36
N SER A 3 4.31 0.18 8.84
CA SER A 3 4.33 -0.95 9.79
C SER A 3 3.58 -0.70 11.11
N LEU A 4 3.51 0.56 11.57
CA LEU A 4 2.75 0.90 12.78
C LEU A 4 1.25 0.74 12.49
N PHE A 5 0.77 1.31 11.39
CA PHE A 5 -0.64 1.20 10.99
C PHE A 5 -1.05 -0.23 10.63
N ASP A 6 -0.15 -1.01 10.04
CA ASP A 6 -0.34 -2.44 9.76
C ASP A 6 -0.50 -3.25 11.06
N HIS A 7 0.35 -2.99 12.06
CA HIS A 7 0.22 -3.65 13.37
C HIS A 7 -1.11 -3.33 14.07
N HIS A 8 -1.58 -2.08 13.96
CA HIS A 8 -2.86 -1.65 14.53
C HIS A 8 -4.08 -1.98 13.64
N SER A 9 -3.91 -2.72 12.54
CA SER A 9 -4.99 -3.06 11.60
C SER A 9 -5.76 -1.82 11.12
N MET A 10 -5.03 -0.78 10.73
CA MET A 10 -5.57 0.49 10.25
C MET A 10 -5.34 0.65 8.74
N PRO A 11 -6.03 -0.13 7.87
CA PRO A 11 -5.78 -0.14 6.43
C PRO A 11 -6.04 1.24 5.79
N ASN A 12 -7.03 1.99 6.27
CA ASN A 12 -7.30 3.35 5.80
C ASN A 12 -6.08 4.29 5.96
N LYS A 13 -5.36 4.18 7.08
CA LYS A 13 -4.16 4.99 7.33
C LYS A 13 -2.97 4.55 6.50
N ILE A 14 -2.87 3.25 6.20
CA ILE A 14 -1.88 2.74 5.24
C ILE A 14 -2.11 3.37 3.86
N ILE A 15 -3.36 3.41 3.38
CA ILE A 15 -3.69 3.99 2.07
C ILE A 15 -3.42 5.50 2.04
N GLU A 16 -3.77 6.23 3.09
CA GLU A 16 -3.48 7.68 3.22
C GLU A 16 -1.98 7.97 3.09
N VAL A 17 -1.14 7.23 3.83
CA VAL A 17 0.32 7.40 3.77
C VAL A 17 0.88 6.97 2.42
N PHE A 18 0.36 5.89 1.83
CA PHE A 18 0.75 5.44 0.50
C PHE A 18 0.44 6.50 -0.57
N ALA A 19 -0.73 7.14 -0.53
CA ALA A 19 -1.08 8.21 -1.45
C ALA A 19 -0.11 9.40 -1.34
N ASN A 20 0.27 9.79 -0.12
CA ASN A 20 1.29 10.82 0.08
C ASN A 20 2.67 10.39 -0.46
N MET A 21 3.06 9.13 -0.29
CA MET A 21 4.33 8.61 -0.84
C MET A 21 4.34 8.60 -2.37
N GLU A 22 3.22 8.23 -3.00
CA GLU A 22 3.02 8.29 -4.45
C GLU A 22 3.12 9.73 -4.97
N GLU A 23 2.47 10.69 -4.31
CA GLU A 23 2.53 12.12 -4.68
C GLU A 23 3.95 12.69 -4.60
N LEU A 24 4.72 12.23 -3.60
CA LEU A 24 6.12 12.62 -3.40
C LEU A 24 7.11 11.80 -4.25
N CYS A 25 6.62 10.92 -5.13
CA CYS A 25 7.44 10.02 -5.96
C CYS A 25 8.46 9.19 -5.16
N VAL A 26 8.12 8.81 -3.92
CA VAL A 26 9.00 8.04 -3.05
C VAL A 26 9.08 6.59 -3.53
N ARG A 27 10.30 6.07 -3.70
CA ARG A 27 10.50 4.66 -4.06
C ARG A 27 10.21 3.76 -2.85
N LEU A 28 9.22 2.89 -2.99
CA LEU A 28 8.83 1.92 -1.97
C LEU A 28 9.65 0.65 -2.08
N ASP A 29 9.94 0.02 -0.94
CA ASP A 29 10.50 -1.32 -0.88
C ASP A 29 9.40 -2.40 -0.96
N GLU A 30 9.81 -3.63 -1.26
CA GLU A 30 8.90 -4.76 -1.46
C GLU A 30 7.98 -5.03 -0.26
N ASN A 31 8.49 -4.91 0.98
CA ASN A 31 7.72 -5.16 2.20
C ASN A 31 6.67 -4.07 2.42
N THR A 32 6.99 -2.82 2.11
CA THR A 32 6.03 -1.72 2.16
C THR A 32 4.92 -1.91 1.12
N VAL A 33 5.26 -2.31 -0.10
CA VAL A 33 4.27 -2.60 -1.16
C VAL A 33 3.35 -3.75 -0.75
N LYS A 34 3.86 -4.82 -0.16
CA LYS A 34 3.04 -5.95 0.35
C LYS A 34 1.98 -5.50 1.37
N LYS A 35 2.35 -4.59 2.27
CA LYS A 35 1.40 -4.03 3.27
C LYS A 35 0.32 -3.16 2.62
N VAL A 36 0.68 -2.38 1.60
CA VAL A 36 -0.29 -1.57 0.84
C VAL A 36 -1.27 -2.45 0.06
N VAL A 37 -0.76 -3.49 -0.61
CA VAL A 37 -1.57 -4.49 -1.32
C VAL A 37 -2.58 -5.14 -0.35
N ARG A 38 -2.12 -5.54 0.83
CA ARG A 38 -2.99 -6.10 1.88
C ARG A 38 -4.04 -5.10 2.35
N ALA A 39 -3.67 -3.85 2.58
CA ALA A 39 -4.61 -2.82 3.01
C ALA A 39 -5.72 -2.57 1.97
N PHE A 40 -5.39 -2.57 0.66
CA PHE A 40 -6.40 -2.49 -0.40
C PHE A 40 -7.32 -3.71 -0.41
N GLN A 41 -6.78 -4.91 -0.16
CA GLN A 41 -7.57 -6.13 -0.06
C GLN A 41 -8.55 -6.08 1.12
N GLU A 42 -8.10 -5.65 2.30
CA GLU A 42 -8.92 -5.53 3.52
C GLU A 42 -10.05 -4.49 3.36
N LEU A 43 -9.87 -3.50 2.49
CA LEU A 43 -10.88 -2.49 2.14
C LEU A 43 -11.78 -2.90 0.97
N GLY A 44 -11.61 -4.10 0.40
CA GLY A 44 -12.36 -4.56 -0.77
C GLY A 44 -12.05 -3.78 -2.06
N GLN A 45 -10.90 -3.11 -2.12
CA GLN A 45 -10.49 -2.28 -3.25
C GLN A 45 -9.55 -3.06 -4.20
N GLU A 46 -10.03 -4.18 -4.73
CA GLU A 46 -9.25 -5.14 -5.52
C GLU A 46 -8.67 -4.55 -6.83
N ASP A 47 -9.38 -3.63 -7.47
CA ASP A 47 -8.87 -2.95 -8.68
C ASP A 47 -7.59 -2.14 -8.37
N LYS A 48 -7.58 -1.44 -7.24
CA LYS A 48 -6.41 -0.67 -6.79
C LYS A 48 -5.26 -1.57 -6.38
N GLN A 49 -5.57 -2.69 -5.72
CA GLN A 49 -4.59 -3.72 -5.40
C GLN A 49 -3.86 -4.22 -6.67
N LYS A 50 -4.62 -4.54 -7.73
CA LYS A 50 -4.04 -5.00 -9.01
C LYS A 50 -3.15 -3.93 -9.66
N LEU A 51 -3.53 -2.65 -9.57
CA LEU A 51 -2.71 -1.55 -10.07
C LEU A 51 -1.37 -1.45 -9.33
N VAL A 52 -1.38 -1.52 -8.00
CA VAL A 52 -0.16 -1.47 -7.18
C VAL A 52 0.74 -2.67 -7.49
N LEU A 53 0.18 -3.87 -7.60
CA LEU A 53 0.94 -5.07 -7.97
C LEU A 53 1.58 -4.92 -9.35
N ARG A 54 0.85 -4.43 -10.35
CA ARG A 54 1.42 -4.21 -11.69
C ARG A 54 2.52 -3.16 -11.71
N ARG A 55 2.41 -2.12 -10.88
CA ARG A 55 3.39 -1.03 -10.87
C ARG A 55 4.69 -1.38 -10.15
N TYR A 56 4.60 -2.11 -9.05
CA TYR A 56 5.75 -2.31 -8.15
C TYR A 56 6.24 -3.75 -8.07
N MET A 57 5.45 -4.73 -8.53
CA MET A 57 5.76 -6.18 -8.44
C MET A 57 5.78 -6.86 -9.81
N SER A 58 5.52 -6.14 -10.90
CA SER A 58 5.80 -6.64 -12.24
C SER A 58 7.32 -6.66 -12.44
N LYS A 59 7.88 -7.86 -12.48
CA LYS A 59 9.28 -8.15 -12.77
C LYS A 59 9.63 -7.85 -14.22
#